data_AF-A0A0G0K1I4-F1
#
_entry.id   AF-A0A0G0K1I4-F1
#
_cell.length_a   1.000
_cell.length_b   1.000
_cell.length_c   1.000
_cell.angle_alpha   90.00
_cell.angle_beta   90.00
_cell.angle_gamma   90.00
#
_symmetry.space_group_name_H-M   'P 1'
#
loop_
_entity.id
_entity.type
_entity.pdbx_description
1 polymer ?
#
loop_
_entity_poly.entity_id
_entity_poly.type
_entity_poly.pdbx_seq_one_letter_code
_entity_poly.pdbx_strand_id
1 'polypeptide(L)'
;MLKAPSADSPADIWERAEKIGLFQDNNGVITYINEKGQICIARSTKKNHDALTQAGYISETTRDVVSNGQKFKDPGIQEKWTLFGQRAEKQRQAEAQEAQTLKGAREQTGSSATSVIDYEI
;
A
#
# COMPACT_ATOMS: atom_id res chain seq x y z
N MET A 1 4.84 -35.11 -3.14
CA MET A 1 5.01 -34.80 -1.70
C MET A 1 4.44 -33.41 -1.44
N LEU A 2 3.29 -33.31 -0.76
CA LEU A 2 2.69 -32.04 -0.36
C LEU A 2 3.49 -31.50 0.83
N LYS A 3 4.16 -30.35 0.64
CA LYS A 3 4.93 -29.67 1.69
C LYS A 3 3.92 -29.11 2.70
N ALA A 4 4.01 -29.53 3.97
CA ALA A 4 3.15 -29.00 5.02
C ALA A 4 3.29 -27.48 5.11
N PRO A 5 2.19 -26.72 5.32
CA PRO A 5 2.29 -25.29 5.59
C PRO A 5 3.09 -25.10 6.88
N SER A 6 4.04 -24.17 6.88
CA SER A 6 4.86 -23.87 8.06
C SER A 6 3.93 -23.58 9.24
N ALA A 7 3.92 -24.45 10.25
CA ALA A 7 3.00 -24.32 11.36
C ALA A 7 3.33 -23.02 12.12
N ASP A 8 2.40 -22.06 12.06
CA ASP A 8 2.41 -20.93 12.96
C ASP A 8 2.32 -21.42 14.41
N SER A 9 2.95 -20.69 15.34
CA SER A 9 2.83 -21.06 16.74
C SER A 9 1.38 -20.86 17.20
N PRO A 10 0.90 -21.61 18.21
CA PRO A 10 -0.45 -21.41 18.73
C PRO A 10 -0.74 -19.96 19.14
N ALA A 11 0.27 -19.25 19.68
CA ALA A 11 0.17 -17.83 20.02
C ALA A 11 -0.06 -16.94 18.78
N ASP A 12 0.65 -17.21 17.68
CA ASP A 12 0.47 -16.50 16.41
C ASP A 12 -0.96 -16.69 15.84
N ILE A 13 -1.56 -17.86 16.08
CA ILE A 13 -2.93 -18.17 15.61
C ILE A 13 -3.97 -17.37 16.41
N TRP A 14 -3.82 -17.29 17.73
CA TRP A 14 -4.74 -16.53 18.58
C TRP A 14 -4.70 -15.03 18.30
N GLU A 15 -3.50 -14.46 18.17
CA GLU A 15 -3.34 -13.03 17.84
C GLU A 15 -3.96 -12.69 16.47
N ARG A 16 -3.90 -13.62 15.51
CA ARG A 16 -4.52 -13.44 14.19
C ARG A 16 -6.03 -13.60 14.22
N ALA A 17 -6.57 -14.45 15.08
CA ALA A 17 -8.02 -14.65 15.19
C ALA A 17 -8.74 -13.34 15.55
N GLU A 18 -8.15 -12.51 16.41
CA GLU A 18 -8.68 -11.19 16.78
C GLU A 18 -8.67 -10.18 15.62
N LYS A 19 -7.90 -10.45 14.56
CA LYS A 19 -7.73 -9.58 13.39
C LYS A 19 -8.51 -10.10 12.17
N ILE A 20 -9.27 -11.19 12.30
CA ILE A 20 -10.17 -11.67 11.25
C ILE A 20 -11.21 -10.60 10.95
N GLY A 21 -11.45 -10.35 9.65
CA GLY A 21 -12.37 -9.31 9.21
C GLY A 21 -11.77 -7.90 9.24
N LEU A 22 -10.48 -7.76 9.58
CA LEU A 22 -9.74 -6.52 9.43
C LEU A 22 -8.88 -6.56 8.17
N PHE A 23 -8.71 -5.40 7.53
CA PHE A 23 -7.70 -5.20 6.52
C PHE A 23 -6.97 -3.87 6.72
N GLN A 24 -5.72 -3.85 6.31
CA GLN A 24 -4.86 -2.67 6.35
C GLN A 24 -4.30 -2.43 4.97
N ASP A 25 -4.26 -1.17 4.56
CA ASP A 25 -3.52 -0.73 3.38
C ASP A 25 -2.25 -0.03 3.85
N ASN A 26 -1.10 -0.57 3.45
CA ASN A 26 0.19 -0.03 3.81
C ASN A 26 1.06 0.03 2.56
N ASN A 27 1.50 1.25 2.21
CA ASN A 27 2.41 1.49 1.09
C ASN A 27 1.96 0.87 -0.23
N GLY A 28 0.65 0.88 -0.50
CA GLY A 28 0.08 0.35 -1.75
C GLY A 28 -0.13 -1.17 -1.73
N VAL A 29 -0.01 -1.80 -0.57
CA VAL A 29 -0.24 -3.23 -0.36
C VAL A 29 -1.35 -3.40 0.69
N ILE A 30 -2.41 -4.11 0.31
CA ILE A 30 -3.46 -4.49 1.24
C ILE A 30 -3.10 -5.83 1.88
N THR A 31 -3.20 -5.90 3.20
CA THR A 31 -3.12 -7.14 3.95
C THR A 31 -4.37 -7.34 4.79
N TYR A 32 -4.87 -8.57 4.80
CA TYR A 32 -6.08 -8.95 5.54
C TYR A 32 -5.96 -10.37 6.04
N ILE A 33 -6.75 -10.73 7.06
CA ILE A 33 -6.85 -12.09 7.56
C ILE A 33 -8.22 -12.65 7.20
N ASN A 34 -8.23 -13.72 6.41
CA ASN A 34 -9.48 -14.33 5.98
C ASN A 34 -10.17 -15.09 7.12
N GLU A 35 -11.40 -15.55 6.87
CA GLU A 35 -12.21 -16.32 7.84
C GLU A 35 -11.52 -17.60 8.37
N LYS A 36 -10.50 -18.08 7.67
CA LYS A 36 -9.70 -19.25 8.07
C LYS A 36 -8.47 -18.88 8.89
N GLY A 37 -8.31 -17.61 9.27
CA GLY A 37 -7.14 -17.11 9.99
C GLY A 37 -5.88 -16.98 9.13
N GLN A 38 -6.01 -17.02 7.80
CA GLN A 38 -4.87 -16.97 6.90
C GLN A 38 -4.58 -15.54 6.47
N ILE A 39 -3.30 -15.16 6.52
CA ILE A 39 -2.84 -13.89 5.99
C ILE A 39 -2.97 -13.90 4.47
N CYS A 40 -3.60 -12.86 3.94
CA CYS A 40 -3.81 -12.68 2.52
C CYS A 40 -3.29 -11.30 2.10
N ILE A 41 -2.74 -11.24 0.89
CA ILE A 41 -2.14 -10.02 0.35
C ILE A 41 -2.77 -9.69 -1.00
N ALA A 42 -3.11 -8.42 -1.18
CA ALA A 42 -3.63 -7.86 -2.41
C ALA A 42 -2.95 -6.53 -2.74
N ARG A 43 -3.05 -6.09 -3.99
CA ARG A 43 -2.66 -4.73 -4.37
C ARG A 43 -3.64 -3.72 -3.77
N SER A 44 -3.12 -2.57 -3.32
CA SER A 44 -3.98 -1.42 -3.04
C SER A 44 -4.56 -0.90 -4.35
N THR A 45 -5.85 -1.15 -4.54
CA THR A 45 -6.63 -0.60 -5.64
C THR A 45 -8.03 -0.36 -5.12
N LYS A 46 -8.74 0.63 -5.67
CA LYS A 46 -10.13 0.90 -5.28
C LYS A 46 -11.00 -0.36 -5.38
N LYS A 47 -10.84 -1.14 -6.44
CA LYS A 47 -11.57 -2.40 -6.64
C LYS A 47 -11.38 -3.39 -5.48
N ASN A 48 -10.15 -3.53 -4.98
CA ASN A 48 -9.87 -4.46 -3.88
C ASN A 48 -10.37 -3.92 -2.54
N HIS A 49 -10.28 -2.61 -2.31
CA HIS A 49 -10.90 -1.95 -1.16
C HIS A 49 -12.41 -2.19 -1.16
N ASP A 50 -13.09 -1.85 -2.27
CA ASP A 50 -14.54 -2.03 -2.40
C ASP A 50 -14.95 -3.49 -2.18
N ALA A 51 -14.20 -4.45 -2.75
CA ALA A 51 -14.48 -5.87 -2.59
C ALA A 51 -14.36 -6.33 -1.12
N LEU A 52 -13.34 -5.86 -0.40
CA LEU A 52 -13.14 -6.19 1.01
C LEU A 52 -14.24 -5.57 1.88
N THR A 53 -14.57 -4.30 1.67
CA THR A 53 -15.66 -3.64 2.39
C THR A 53 -17.02 -4.31 2.11
N GLN A 54 -17.30 -4.69 0.86
CA GLN A 54 -18.52 -5.43 0.50
C GLN A 54 -18.57 -6.82 1.16
N ALA A 55 -17.42 -7.45 1.36
CA ALA A 55 -17.30 -8.70 2.10
C ALA A 55 -17.37 -8.53 3.63
N GLY A 56 -17.62 -7.31 4.12
CA GLY A 56 -17.75 -7.02 5.55
C GLY A 56 -16.43 -6.78 6.27
N TYR A 57 -15.31 -6.66 5.55
CA TYR A 57 -14.03 -6.33 6.18
C TYR A 57 -13.97 -4.85 6.52
N ILE A 58 -13.39 -4.55 7.68
CA ILE A 58 -13.23 -3.21 8.20
C ILE A 58 -11.80 -2.75 7.97
N SER A 59 -11.64 -1.56 7.41
CA SER A 59 -10.32 -0.95 7.26
C SER A 59 -9.83 -0.48 8.62
N GLU A 60 -8.67 -0.98 9.05
CA GLU A 60 -8.03 -0.58 10.29
C GLU A 60 -6.67 0.04 9.98
N THR A 61 -6.46 1.26 10.46
CA THR A 61 -5.22 2.02 10.26
C THR A 61 -4.38 2.08 11.53
N THR A 62 -4.95 1.74 12.69
CA THR A 62 -4.31 1.87 14.00
C THR A 62 -3.76 0.55 14.55
N ARG A 63 -4.32 -0.58 14.12
CA ARG A 63 -3.80 -1.91 14.46
C ARG A 63 -3.15 -2.53 13.24
N ASP A 64 -1.85 -2.77 13.35
CA ASP A 64 -1.12 -3.49 12.34
C ASP A 64 -1.67 -4.92 12.20
N VAL A 65 -2.33 -5.16 11.05
CA VAL A 65 -2.69 -6.52 10.63
C VAL A 65 -1.40 -7.32 10.42
N VAL A 66 -0.36 -6.64 9.94
CA VAL A 66 1.03 -7.11 9.84
C VAL A 66 1.95 -5.94 10.20
N SER A 67 2.92 -6.17 11.08
CA SER A 67 3.84 -5.12 11.52
C SER A 67 4.82 -4.70 10.41
N ASN A 68 5.20 -3.42 10.40
CA ASN A 68 6.23 -2.90 9.51
C ASN A 68 7.55 -3.68 9.68
N GLY A 69 8.02 -4.35 8.61
CA GLY A 69 9.25 -5.15 8.61
C GLY A 69 9.06 -6.65 8.90
N GLN A 70 7.81 -7.10 9.07
CA GLN A 70 7.52 -8.53 9.25
C GLN A 70 7.97 -9.35 8.03
N LYS A 71 8.74 -10.41 8.29
CA LYS A 71 9.02 -11.45 7.30
C LYS A 71 7.97 -12.53 7.41
N PHE A 72 7.28 -12.81 6.31
CA PHE A 72 6.32 -13.89 6.25
C PHE A 72 7.04 -15.23 6.18
N LYS A 73 6.60 -16.19 7.01
CA LYS A 73 7.09 -17.58 6.96
C LYS A 73 6.69 -18.26 5.64
N ASP A 74 5.53 -17.88 5.10
CA ASP A 74 5.08 -18.32 3.79
C ASP A 74 5.80 -17.54 2.67
N PRO A 75 6.60 -18.21 1.83
CA PRO A 75 7.38 -17.57 0.78
C PRO A 75 6.51 -16.95 -0.33
N GLY A 76 5.33 -17.52 -0.63
CA GLY A 76 4.42 -16.98 -1.63
C GLY A 76 3.74 -15.70 -1.16
N ILE A 77 3.44 -15.61 0.13
CA ILE A 77 2.98 -14.35 0.76
C ILE A 77 4.11 -13.32 0.74
N GLN A 78 5.34 -13.71 1.12
CA GLN A 78 6.50 -12.82 1.08
C GLN A 78 6.79 -12.28 -0.33
N GLU A 79 6.69 -13.14 -1.35
CA GLU A 79 6.89 -12.75 -2.74
C GLU A 79 5.84 -11.73 -3.21
N LYS A 80 4.56 -11.98 -2.93
CA LYS A 80 3.46 -11.05 -3.28
C LYS A 80 3.60 -9.71 -2.57
N TRP A 81 3.92 -9.72 -1.27
CA TRP A 81 4.20 -8.50 -0.50
C TRP A 81 5.28 -7.66 -1.18
N THR A 82 6.40 -8.30 -1.50
CA THR A 82 7.57 -7.65 -2.10
C THR A 82 7.24 -7.11 -3.49
N LEU A 83 6.59 -7.91 -4.33
CA LEU A 83 6.22 -7.53 -5.70
C LEU A 83 5.26 -6.33 -5.72
N PHE A 84 4.22 -6.36 -4.88
CA PHE A 84 3.25 -5.27 -4.84
C PHE A 84 3.83 -4.00 -4.22
N GLY A 85 4.63 -4.12 -3.16
CA GLY A 85 5.33 -2.99 -2.57
C GLY A 85 6.29 -2.32 -3.55
N GLN A 86 7.09 -3.10 -4.30
CA GLN A 86 7.98 -2.55 -5.33
C GLN A 86 7.23 -1.83 -6.45
N ARG A 87 6.08 -2.35 -6.87
CA ARG A 87 5.25 -1.70 -7.91
C ARG A 87 4.65 -0.38 -7.39
N ALA A 88 4.12 -0.38 -6.18
CA ALA A 88 3.59 0.82 -5.55
C ALA A 88 4.68 1.90 -5.39
N GLU A 89 5.88 1.50 -4.97
CA GLU A 89 7.00 2.42 -4.83
C GLU A 89 7.44 3.03 -6.16
N LYS A 90 7.59 2.20 -7.21
CA LYS A 90 7.90 2.70 -8.57
C LYS A 90 6.86 3.70 -9.06
N GLN A 91 5.58 3.43 -8.80
CA GLN A 91 4.51 4.35 -9.17
C GLN A 91 4.62 5.69 -8.43
N ARG A 92 4.83 5.67 -7.11
CA ARG A 92 5.03 6.89 -6.31
C ARG A 92 6.23 7.70 -6.78
N GLN A 93 7.33 7.03 -7.13
CA GLN A 93 8.52 7.71 -7.66
C GLN A 93 8.23 8.38 -9.02
N ALA A 94 7.49 7.72 -9.91
CA ALA A 94 7.09 8.29 -11.19
C ALA A 94 6.18 9.52 -10.99
N GLU A 95 5.16 9.42 -10.13
CA GLU A 95 4.25 10.52 -9.80
C GLU A 95 5.00 11.70 -9.15
N ALA A 96 5.96 11.43 -8.26
CA ALA A 96 6.78 12.46 -7.63
C ALA A 96 7.68 13.17 -8.64
N GLN A 97 8.27 12.44 -9.59
CA GLN A 97 9.07 13.03 -10.67
C GLN A 97 8.20 13.90 -11.59
N GLU A 98 7.01 13.44 -11.96
CA GLU A 98 6.05 14.22 -12.76
C GLU A 98 5.59 15.49 -12.03
N ALA A 99 5.30 15.40 -10.73
CA ALA A 99 4.94 16.57 -9.94
C ALA A 99 6.09 17.59 -9.85
N GLN A 100 7.35 17.13 -9.76
CA GLN A 100 8.52 18.00 -9.76
C GLN A 100 8.74 18.69 -11.11
N THR A 101 8.59 17.98 -12.24
CA THR A 101 8.74 18.57 -13.57
C THR A 101 7.65 19.61 -13.85
N LEU A 102 6.40 19.33 -13.46
CA LEU A 102 5.29 20.29 -13.56
C LEU A 102 5.53 21.55 -12.73
N LYS A 103 6.07 21.40 -11.51
CA LYS A 103 6.40 22.54 -10.65
C LYS A 103 7.50 23.41 -11.25
N GLY A 104 8.57 22.81 -11.78
CA GLY A 104 9.65 23.53 -12.45
C GLY A 104 9.20 24.27 -13.70
N ALA A 105 8.32 23.67 -14.51
CA ALA A 105 7.74 24.32 -15.68
C ALA A 105 6.89 25.55 -15.31
N ARG A 106 6.10 25.46 -14.23
CA ARG A 106 5.27 26.55 -13.73
C ARG A 106 6.10 27.74 -13.23
N GLU A 107 7.22 27.48 -12.57
CA GLU A 107 8.17 28.51 -12.10
C GLU A 107 8.88 29.22 -13.27
N GLN A 108 9.22 28.49 -14.35
CA GLN A 108 9.79 29.10 -15.56
C GLN A 108 8.78 29.97 -16.33
N THR A 109 7.51 29.56 -16.42
CA THR A 109 6.46 30.37 -17.08
C THR A 109 6.02 31.57 -16.26
N GLY A 110 6.09 31.50 -14.92
CA GLY A 110 5.73 32.61 -14.02
C GLY A 110 6.80 33.70 -13.93
N SER A 111 8.07 33.37 -14.21
CA SER A 111 9.19 34.33 -14.20
C SER A 111 9.27 35.16 -15.50
N SER A 112 8.70 34.67 -16.61
CA SER A 112 8.77 35.34 -17.91
C SER A 112 7.68 36.39 -18.16
N ALA A 113 6.73 36.59 -17.23
CA ALA A 113 5.60 37.52 -17.41
C ALA A 113 5.73 38.85 -16.63
N THR A 114 6.81 39.06 -15.87
CA THR A 114 6.95 40.21 -14.95
C THR A 114 7.92 41.30 -15.45
N SER A 115 8.25 41.30 -16.73
CA SER A 115 9.13 42.30 -17.34
C SER A 115 8.55 42.66 -18.70
N VAL A 116 7.71 43.69 -18.74
CA VAL A 116 7.55 44.72 -19.80
C VAL A 116 6.25 45.46 -19.44
N ILE A 117 6.31 46.37 -18.48
CA ILE A 117 5.45 47.55 -18.48
C ILE A 117 6.29 48.70 -17.89
N ASP A 118 7.16 49.27 -18.72
CA ASP A 118 7.59 50.65 -18.54
C ASP A 118 6.42 51.55 -18.95
N TYR A 119 5.85 52.28 -17.99
CA TYR A 119 5.05 53.47 -18.28
C TYR A 119 5.93 54.69 -18.05
N GLU A 120 6.59 55.16 -19.11
CA GLU A 120 6.90 56.58 -19.25
C GLU A 120 5.66 57.27 -19.85
N ILE A 121 4.88 57.99 -19.03
CA ILE A 121 4.24 59.29 -19.35
C ILE A 121 4.03 60.06 -18.04
#